data_AF-A0A8H2WRF8-F1
#
_entry.id   AF-A0A8H2WRF8-F1
#
_cell.length_a   1.000
_cell.length_b   1.000
_cell.length_c   1.000
_cell.angle_alpha   90.00
_cell.angle_beta   90.00
_cell.angle_gamma   90.00
#
_symmetry.space_group_name_H-M   'P 1'
#
loop_
_entity.id
_entity.type
_entity.pdbx_description
1 polymer ?
#
loop_
_entity_poly.entity_id
_entity_poly.type
_entity_poly.pdbx_seq_one_letter_code
_entity_poly.pdbx_strand_id
1 'polypeptide(L)'
;MSGTKLYVGNLSWGTDDDFLRQTFGEFGNVTDSIVMKDRETGRSRGFGFVTFSSPEEATAAIEQLNGAEVGGRQLTVNLANARPSGGGGGGGGGRGGGGRW
;
A
#
# COMPACT_ATOMS: atom_id res chain seq x y z
N MET A 1 11.50 -1.64 13.25
CA MET A 1 10.49 -1.64 12.16
C MET A 1 10.21 -0.18 11.86
N SER A 2 10.84 0.38 10.83
CA SER A 2 10.79 1.82 10.56
C SER A 2 10.28 2.04 9.14
N GLY A 3 9.01 1.69 8.91
CA GLY A 3 8.37 1.89 7.62
C GLY A 3 7.77 3.29 7.55
N THR A 4 8.20 4.10 6.58
CA THR A 4 7.57 5.41 6.28
C THR A 4 6.43 5.28 5.28
N LYS A 5 6.28 4.11 4.65
CA LYS A 5 5.23 3.83 3.68
C LYS A 5 4.04 3.15 4.34
N LEU A 6 2.86 3.67 4.06
CA LEU A 6 1.56 3.20 4.49
C LEU A 6 0.76 2.63 3.30
N TYR A 7 0.04 1.56 3.58
CA TYR A 7 -1.02 1.04 2.74
C TYR A 7 -2.35 1.64 3.20
N VAL A 8 -3.13 2.16 2.26
CA VAL A 8 -4.45 2.74 2.51
C VAL A 8 -5.47 1.99 1.66
N GLY A 9 -6.40 1.28 2.30
CA GLY A 9 -7.42 0.47 1.65
C GLY A 9 -8.83 0.90 2.02
N ASN A 10 -9.80 0.29 1.34
CA ASN A 10 -11.24 0.62 1.42
C ASN A 10 -11.54 2.09 1.05
N LEU A 11 -10.75 2.64 0.14
CA LEU A 11 -10.95 3.98 -0.41
C LEU A 11 -12.22 4.02 -1.27
N SER A 12 -12.87 5.18 -1.29
CA SER A 12 -13.98 5.44 -2.23
C SER A 12 -13.47 5.44 -3.67
N TRP A 13 -14.34 5.13 -4.63
CA TRP A 13 -13.97 5.13 -6.05
C TRP A 13 -13.59 6.52 -6.59
N GLY A 14 -14.05 7.58 -5.91
CA GLY A 14 -13.66 8.97 -6.20
C GLY A 14 -12.48 9.46 -5.36
N THR A 15 -11.76 8.58 -4.67
CA THR A 15 -10.52 8.96 -3.98
C THR A 15 -9.35 8.95 -4.95
N ASP A 16 -8.60 10.05 -4.93
CA ASP A 16 -7.40 10.29 -5.74
C ASP A 16 -6.17 10.53 -4.87
N ASP A 17 -5.00 10.60 -5.52
CA ASP A 17 -3.72 10.90 -4.90
C ASP A 17 -3.71 12.24 -4.14
N ASP A 18 -4.34 13.29 -4.69
CA ASP A 18 -4.46 14.59 -4.02
C ASP A 18 -5.24 14.49 -2.70
N PHE A 19 -6.35 13.73 -2.69
CA PHE A 19 -7.13 13.51 -1.48
C PHE A 19 -6.30 12.79 -0.41
N LEU A 20 -5.55 11.74 -0.79
CA LEU A 20 -4.63 11.07 0.13
C LEU A 20 -3.59 12.04 0.67
N ARG A 21 -2.97 12.85 -0.20
CA ARG A 21 -1.95 13.82 0.22
C ARG A 21 -2.50 14.85 1.20
N GLN A 22 -3.72 15.36 0.97
CA GLN A 22 -4.37 16.32 1.85
C GLN A 22 -4.71 15.71 3.21
N THR A 23 -5.42 14.57 3.23
CA THR A 23 -5.83 13.91 4.49
C THR A 23 -4.63 13.45 5.32
N PHE A 24 -3.63 12.84 4.69
CA PHE A 24 -2.45 12.36 5.41
C PHE A 24 -1.47 13.51 5.72
N GLY A 25 -1.52 14.62 4.98
CA GLY A 25 -0.72 15.82 5.21
C GLY A 25 -1.02 16.52 6.54
N GLU A 26 -2.21 16.29 7.12
CA GLU A 26 -2.56 16.82 8.45
C GLU A 26 -1.76 16.15 9.58
N PHE A 27 -1.23 14.95 9.35
CA PHE A 27 -0.50 14.17 10.35
C PHE A 27 1.03 14.26 10.19
N GLY A 28 1.51 14.78 9.06
CA GLY A 28 2.94 14.92 8.80
C GLY A 28 3.26 15.19 7.34
N ASN A 29 4.55 15.22 7.01
CA ASN A 29 4.98 15.56 5.67
C ASN A 29 4.93 14.36 4.71
N VAL A 30 3.91 14.33 3.83
CA VAL A 30 3.77 13.32 2.77
C VAL A 30 4.77 13.58 1.64
N THR A 31 5.70 12.64 1.47
CA THR A 31 6.71 12.66 0.40
C THR A 31 6.18 12.09 -0.91
N ASP A 32 5.31 11.07 -0.84
CA ASP A 32 4.75 10.40 -2.01
C ASP A 32 3.33 9.88 -1.72
N SER A 33 2.43 9.95 -2.70
CA SER A 33 1.06 9.47 -2.58
C SER A 33 0.59 8.93 -3.92
N ILE A 34 0.14 7.68 -3.96
CA ILE A 34 -0.32 7.05 -5.19
C ILE A 34 -1.58 6.22 -4.95
N VAL A 35 -2.65 6.52 -5.69
CA VAL A 35 -3.84 5.67 -5.73
C VAL A 35 -3.66 4.64 -6.84
N MET A 36 -3.87 3.37 -6.51
CA MET A 36 -3.82 2.29 -7.48
C MET A 36 -5.13 2.28 -8.26
N LYS A 37 -5.04 2.69 -9.52
CA LYS A 37 -6.15 2.66 -10.48
C LYS A 37 -6.02 1.46 -11.40
N ASP A 38 -7.15 0.92 -11.82
CA ASP A 38 -7.24 -0.13 -12.81
C ASP A 38 -6.81 0.43 -14.17
N ARG A 39 -5.88 -0.24 -14.84
CA ARG A 39 -5.26 0.28 -16.07
C ARG A 39 -6.19 0.20 -17.28
N GLU A 40 -7.17 -0.70 -17.25
CA GLU A 40 -8.10 -0.91 -18.36
C GLU A 40 -9.29 0.03 -18.27
N THR A 41 -9.81 0.22 -17.06
CA THR A 41 -11.02 1.03 -16.80
C THR A 41 -10.74 2.43 -16.25
N GLY A 42 -9.50 2.70 -15.80
CA GLY A 42 -9.12 3.94 -15.13
C GLY A 42 -9.72 4.11 -13.72
N ARG A 43 -10.49 3.13 -13.23
CA ARG A 43 -11.21 3.24 -11.95
C ARG A 43 -10.29 2.95 -10.77
N SER A 44 -10.45 3.70 -9.68
CA SER A 44 -9.73 3.41 -8.44
C SER A 44 -10.01 1.99 -7.95
N ARG A 45 -8.96 1.24 -7.65
CA ARG A 45 -9.08 -0.14 -7.12
C ARG A 45 -9.51 -0.17 -5.64
N GLY A 46 -9.80 0.99 -5.05
CA GLY A 46 -10.17 1.15 -3.65
C GLY A 46 -8.97 1.07 -2.69
N PHE A 47 -7.75 1.23 -3.19
CA PHE A 47 -6.55 1.27 -2.36
C PHE A 47 -5.43 2.13 -2.97
N GLY A 48 -4.50 2.56 -2.12
CA GLY A 48 -3.35 3.37 -2.47
C GLY A 48 -2.22 3.22 -1.45
N PHE A 49 -1.14 3.95 -1.70
CA PHE A 49 0.02 4.02 -0.83
C PHE A 49 0.38 5.47 -0.55
N VAL A 50 0.81 5.74 0.69
CA VAL A 50 1.28 7.04 1.14
C VAL A 50 2.65 6.86 1.79
N THR A 51 3.62 7.70 1.46
CA THR A 51 4.95 7.68 2.06
C THR A 51 5.16 8.98 2.81
N PHE A 52 5.51 8.89 4.09
CA PHE A 52 5.86 10.01 4.95
C PHE A 52 7.35 10.31 4.92
N SER A 53 7.73 11.46 5.47
CA SER A 53 9.14 11.82 5.67
C SER A 53 9.74 11.03 6.83
N SER A 54 8.95 10.76 7.87
CA SER A 54 9.38 10.11 9.10
C SER A 54 8.45 8.94 9.49
N PRO A 55 8.99 7.87 10.10
CA PRO A 55 8.19 6.71 10.51
C PRO A 55 7.26 7.01 11.69
N GLU A 56 7.59 8.01 12.50
CA GLU A 56 6.75 8.50 13.61
C GLU A 56 5.43 9.10 13.08
N GLU A 57 5.52 9.97 12.05
CA GLU A 57 4.37 10.53 11.34
C GLU A 57 3.49 9.43 10.74
N ALA A 58 4.12 8.43 10.12
CA ALA A 58 3.43 7.30 9.52
C ALA A 58 2.65 6.47 10.57
N THR A 59 3.25 6.25 11.75
CA THR A 59 2.62 5.51 12.84
C THR A 59 1.43 6.28 13.42
N ALA A 60 1.61 7.58 13.69
CA ALA A 60 0.52 8.43 14.17
C ALA A 60 -0.66 8.46 13.18
N ALA A 61 -0.38 8.54 11.88
CA ALA A 61 -1.42 8.49 10.85
C ALA A 61 -2.17 7.15 10.84
N ILE A 62 -1.50 6.01 11.05
CA ILE A 62 -2.17 4.71 11.19
C ILE A 62 -3.12 4.72 12.38
N GLU A 63 -2.64 5.13 13.56
CA GLU A 63 -3.44 5.09 14.79
C GLU A 63 -4.68 5.98 14.72
N GLN A 64 -4.59 7.10 14.00
CA GLN A 64 -5.68 8.07 13.89
C GLN A 64 -6.64 7.78 12.73
N LEU A 65 -6.15 7.28 11.58
CA LEU A 65 -6.95 7.10 10.37
C LEU A 65 -7.40 5.66 10.14
N ASN A 66 -6.77 4.67 10.76
CA ASN A 66 -7.20 3.28 10.62
C ASN A 66 -8.55 3.07 11.31
N GLY A 67 -9.57 2.69 10.55
CA GLY A 67 -10.95 2.57 11.02
C GLY A 67 -11.74 3.87 10.97
N ALA A 68 -11.14 4.99 10.55
CA ALA A 68 -11.84 6.26 10.41
C ALA A 68 -12.86 6.19 9.26
N GLU A 69 -14.05 6.73 9.47
CA GLU A 69 -15.09 6.78 8.44
C GLU A 69 -14.89 7.99 7.52
N VAL A 70 -14.58 7.73 6.25
CA VAL A 70 -14.38 8.74 5.21
C VAL A 70 -15.27 8.42 4.01
N GLY A 71 -16.17 9.33 3.67
CA GLY A 71 -17.12 9.13 2.56
C GLY A 71 -18.05 7.92 2.75
N GLY A 72 -18.44 7.64 4.00
CA GLY A 72 -19.30 6.50 4.36
C GLY A 72 -18.59 5.14 4.32
N ARG A 73 -17.25 5.12 4.33
CA ARG A 73 -16.43 3.91 4.34
C ARG A 73 -15.34 4.00 5.40
N GLN A 74 -15.13 2.91 6.14
CA GLN A 74 -14.05 2.81 7.12
C GLN A 74 -12.72 2.59 6.41
N LEU A 75 -11.80 3.54 6.51
CA LEU A 75 -10.48 3.42 5.92
C LEU A 75 -9.67 2.31 6.60
N THR A 76 -8.90 1.57 5.81
CA THR A 76 -7.95 0.59 6.33
C THR A 76 -6.54 1.13 6.14
N VAL A 77 -5.87 1.52 7.23
CA VAL A 77 -4.52 2.08 7.16
C VAL A 77 -3.56 1.17 7.90
N ASN A 78 -2.50 0.73 7.23
CA ASN A 78 -1.50 -0.17 7.80
C ASN A 78 -0.10 0.18 7.30
N LEU A 79 0.94 -0.23 8.03
CA LEU A 79 2.31 -0.19 7.50
C LEU A 79 2.37 -0.98 6.20
N ALA A 80 2.81 -0.33 5.12
CA ALA A 80 3.09 -1.05 3.90
C ALA A 80 4.30 -1.92 4.16
N ASN A 81 4.08 -3.23 4.27
CA ASN A 81 5.17 -4.17 4.14
C ASN A 81 5.75 -3.94 2.74
N ALA A 82 6.94 -3.34 2.70
CA ALA A 82 7.80 -3.46 1.53
C ALA A 82 7.97 -4.97 1.35
N ARG A 83 7.17 -5.56 0.47
CA ARG A 83 7.51 -6.87 -0.09
C ARG A 83 8.93 -6.66 -0.58
N PRO A 84 9.93 -7.38 -0.05
CA PRO A 84 11.30 -7.21 -0.51
C PRO A 84 11.23 -7.30 -2.03
N SER A 85 11.61 -6.21 -2.67
CA SER A 85 11.79 -6.15 -4.10
C SER A 85 12.85 -7.19 -4.45
N GLY A 86 12.42 -8.39 -4.84
CA GLY A 86 13.28 -9.51 -5.21
C GLY A 86 12.78 -10.85 -4.69
N GLY A 87 12.18 -11.67 -5.55
CA GLY A 87 11.85 -13.05 -5.19
C GLY A 87 10.69 -13.71 -5.95
N GLY A 88 10.30 -13.21 -7.12
CA GLY A 88 9.43 -13.96 -8.04
C GLY A 88 10.30 -14.85 -8.93
N GLY A 89 10.43 -16.12 -8.58
CA GLY A 89 11.21 -17.09 -9.35
C GLY A 89 10.94 -18.54 -8.93
N GLY A 90 9.67 -18.90 -8.75
CA GLY A 90 9.26 -20.29 -8.65
C GLY A 90 9.13 -20.87 -10.06
N GLY A 91 9.96 -21.87 -10.37
CA GLY A 91 9.80 -22.80 -11.49
C GLY A 91 10.89 -23.85 -11.30
N GLY A 92 10.62 -25.15 -11.20
CA GLY A 92 9.57 -25.98 -11.75
C GLY A 92 10.31 -27.28 -12.11
N GLY A 93 9.75 -28.42 -11.72
CA GLY A 93 10.51 -29.66 -11.58
C GLY A 93 11.14 -30.22 -12.87
N GLY A 94 12.16 -31.05 -12.67
CA GLY A 94 12.69 -31.99 -13.66
C GLY A 94 13.05 -33.30 -12.97
N ARG A 95 12.14 -34.27 -13.08
CA ARG A 95 12.34 -35.67 -12.68
C ARG A 95 13.13 -36.41 -13.77
N GLY A 96 13.96 -37.37 -13.36
CA GLY A 96 14.47 -38.46 -14.21
C GLY A 96 15.97 -38.35 -14.49
N GLY A 97 16.77 -39.40 -14.43
CA GLY A 97 16.56 -40.83 -14.24
C GLY A 97 17.94 -41.49 -14.11
N GLY A 98 17.98 -42.70 -13.54
CA GLY A 98 19.23 -43.39 -13.20
C GLY A 98 19.99 -44.05 -14.37
N GLY A 99 21.17 -44.55 -14.02
CA GLY A 99 22.03 -45.45 -14.81
C GLY A 99 23.48 -45.35 -14.28
N ARG A 100 23.92 -46.15 -13.30
CA ARG A 100 24.43 -47.54 -13.42
C ARG A 100 25.58 -47.65 -14.43
N TRP A 101 26.81 -47.62 -13.92
CA TRP A 101 28.01 -48.17 -14.56
C TRP A 101 28.17 -49.62 -14.10
#